data_AF-A0AAI9XND2-F1
#
_entry.id   AF-A0AAI9XND2-F1
#
_cell.length_a   1.000
_cell.length_b   1.000
_cell.length_c   1.000
_cell.angle_alpha   90.00
_cell.angle_beta   90.00
_cell.angle_gamma   90.00
#
_symmetry.space_group_name_H-M   'P 1'
#
loop_
_entity.id
_entity.type
_entity.pdbx_description
1 polymer ?
#
loop_
_entity_poly.entity_id
_entity_poly.type
_entity_poly.pdbx_seq_one_letter_code
_entity_poly.pdbx_strand_id
1 'polypeptide(L)'
;MPQLGEKPKKAIIVGAGAGGVALAARLAKAGFSVTVLEKNSFTGGRCSLMHHEGHRFDQGPSLFLLPQLFHETFRDLDTTMADAGVDLLRCETNYNIWFHDGELFKHSSDLAAMKTQIERWEGKDGFERYLKWLREAHTHYEISVKDVLHRNFGKFLDLARPGFVRHVVNLHPLESIWSRASRYFWTERLRRVFTFAVMYMGMSPFDAPATYSLLQYTEFAEGIWYPRGGFHQVVAALVRIGERLGVDYRLNTPVSRVLTDGQKATGVELESGESLTADVVIVNADLVYAYGNLLPKTPTLTDYTKSLRKREASCSSISFYWCMDRKIPELSVHNIFLAEEYQESFDAIFKRHSLPTQPSFYVNVPSRIDPSAAPEGKDTVIVLVPVGHLQESKGDGPGLTSDPKHWDDIVARARAAVVEIVSARTGCAPLTDSITHEIVNTPLTWEEKFNLDKGAILGLTHGIFNVLAFRPRTRAEGLENAYFVGASTHPGTGVPIVMAGAKITAEQILDDRGLEVPWARGFDGILKPQSLSPGNKKLDNVRYGFHFGSEEVVVLSVGLVLALIYFIFWPTVQPWVC
;
A
#
# COMPACT_ATOMS: atom_id res chain seq x y z
N MET A 1 -2.95 -6.03 -34.24
CA MET A 1 -4.31 -5.85 -34.80
C MET A 1 -5.01 -7.19 -34.74
N PRO A 2 -6.21 -7.31 -34.12
CA PRO A 2 -6.96 -8.55 -34.17
C PRO A 2 -7.26 -8.91 -35.63
N GLN A 3 -7.22 -10.21 -35.95
CA GLN A 3 -7.64 -10.69 -37.26
C GLN A 3 -9.09 -10.25 -37.50
N LEU A 4 -9.36 -9.59 -38.64
CA LEU A 4 -10.70 -9.13 -39.01
C LEU A 4 -11.67 -10.32 -38.98
N GLY A 5 -12.48 -10.46 -37.92
CA GLY A 5 -13.52 -11.48 -37.80
C GLY A 5 -13.80 -12.03 -36.40
N GLU A 6 -12.85 -11.96 -35.46
CA GLU A 6 -13.09 -12.45 -34.09
C GLU A 6 -13.75 -11.39 -33.21
N LYS A 7 -14.85 -11.76 -32.53
CA LYS A 7 -15.47 -10.89 -31.52
C LYS A 7 -14.47 -10.64 -30.38
N PRO A 8 -14.36 -9.40 -29.88
CA PRO A 8 -13.48 -9.09 -28.77
C PRO A 8 -13.87 -9.91 -27.54
N LYS A 9 -12.87 -10.45 -26.85
CA LYS A 9 -13.08 -11.18 -25.58
C LYS A 9 -13.66 -10.20 -24.54
N LYS A 10 -14.63 -10.68 -23.76
CA LYS A 10 -15.31 -9.88 -22.75
C LYS A 10 -14.64 -10.06 -21.39
N ALA A 11 -14.30 -8.97 -20.73
CA ALA A 11 -13.84 -8.97 -19.35
C ALA A 11 -14.77 -8.11 -18.48
N ILE A 12 -15.17 -8.66 -17.33
CA ILE A 12 -15.89 -7.90 -16.30
C ILE A 12 -14.97 -7.72 -15.11
N ILE A 13 -14.85 -6.48 -14.62
CA ILE A 13 -14.08 -6.14 -13.44
C ILE A 13 -15.04 -5.67 -12.34
N VAL A 14 -15.01 -6.33 -11.19
CA VAL A 14 -15.82 -6.00 -10.02
C VAL A 14 -15.01 -5.09 -9.08
N GLY A 15 -15.30 -3.79 -9.12
CA GLY A 15 -14.71 -2.73 -8.29
C GLY A 15 -13.78 -1.80 -9.08
N ALA A 16 -14.06 -0.49 -9.02
CA ALA A 16 -13.31 0.58 -9.68
C ALA A 16 -12.21 1.19 -8.79
N GLY A 17 -11.63 0.43 -7.87
CA GLY A 17 -10.41 0.84 -7.16
C GLY A 17 -9.19 0.96 -8.09
N ALA A 18 -8.09 1.53 -7.58
CA ALA A 18 -6.87 1.81 -8.36
C ALA A 18 -6.37 0.61 -9.21
N GLY A 19 -6.40 -0.61 -8.65
CA GLY A 19 -6.00 -1.83 -9.36
C GLY A 19 -6.95 -2.20 -10.49
N GLY A 20 -8.24 -2.19 -10.22
CA GLY A 20 -9.29 -2.44 -11.20
C GLY A 20 -9.25 -1.47 -12.37
N VAL A 21 -9.10 -0.15 -12.13
CA VAL A 21 -9.04 0.84 -13.23
C VAL A 21 -7.75 0.70 -14.05
N ALA A 22 -6.61 0.43 -13.41
CA ALA A 22 -5.33 0.25 -14.08
C ALA A 22 -5.30 -1.05 -14.92
N LEU A 23 -5.97 -2.10 -14.45
CA LEU A 23 -6.15 -3.35 -15.19
C LEU A 23 -7.14 -3.18 -16.34
N ALA A 24 -8.25 -2.48 -16.13
CA ALA A 24 -9.26 -2.22 -17.14
C ALA A 24 -8.67 -1.55 -18.38
N ALA A 25 -7.90 -0.47 -18.18
CA ALA A 25 -7.24 0.24 -19.26
C ALA A 25 -6.25 -0.65 -20.02
N ARG A 26 -5.50 -1.52 -19.31
CA ARG A 26 -4.56 -2.47 -19.94
C ARG A 26 -5.27 -3.54 -20.77
N LEU A 27 -6.33 -4.15 -20.24
CA LEU A 27 -7.10 -5.15 -20.98
C LEU A 27 -7.79 -4.54 -22.20
N ALA A 28 -8.33 -3.33 -22.08
CA ALA A 28 -8.90 -2.61 -23.22
C ALA A 28 -7.84 -2.32 -24.30
N LYS A 29 -6.64 -1.86 -23.91
CA LYS A 29 -5.51 -1.72 -24.84
C LYS A 29 -5.12 -3.05 -25.51
N ALA A 30 -5.25 -4.17 -24.81
CA ALA A 30 -5.02 -5.50 -25.35
C ALA A 30 -6.18 -6.04 -26.23
N GLY A 31 -7.24 -5.24 -26.45
CA GLY A 31 -8.34 -5.57 -27.35
C GLY A 31 -9.54 -6.26 -26.67
N PHE A 32 -9.61 -6.28 -25.34
CA PHE A 32 -10.80 -6.78 -24.64
C PHE A 32 -11.93 -5.75 -24.66
N SER A 33 -13.17 -6.24 -24.72
CA SER A 33 -14.36 -5.46 -24.36
C SER A 33 -14.49 -5.50 -22.84
N VAL A 34 -14.24 -4.37 -22.17
CA VAL A 34 -14.16 -4.33 -20.70
C VAL A 34 -15.34 -3.56 -20.10
N THR A 35 -15.99 -4.16 -19.11
CA THR A 35 -16.97 -3.48 -18.25
C THR A 35 -16.48 -3.49 -16.81
N VAL A 36 -16.48 -2.33 -16.15
CA VAL A 36 -16.14 -2.16 -14.74
C VAL A 36 -17.42 -1.85 -13.96
N LEU A 37 -17.70 -2.65 -12.93
CA LEU A 37 -18.89 -2.53 -12.09
C LEU A 37 -18.46 -2.03 -10.71
N GLU A 38 -18.97 -0.88 -10.28
CA GLU A 38 -18.62 -0.26 -9.00
C GLU A 38 -19.88 -0.03 -8.17
N LYS A 39 -19.86 -0.47 -6.91
CA LYS A 39 -21.00 -0.31 -6.02
C LYS A 39 -21.24 1.15 -5.61
N ASN A 40 -20.17 1.92 -5.49
CA ASN A 40 -20.22 3.31 -5.09
C ASN A 40 -20.55 4.24 -6.27
N SER A 41 -20.88 5.50 -5.95
CA SER A 41 -21.13 6.55 -6.94
C SER A 41 -19.84 7.18 -7.50
N PHE A 42 -18.67 6.66 -7.14
CA PHE A 42 -17.37 7.22 -7.47
C PHE A 42 -16.32 6.13 -7.70
N THR A 43 -15.26 6.46 -8.42
CA THR A 43 -14.12 5.57 -8.70
C THR A 43 -12.98 5.76 -7.69
N GLY A 44 -12.03 4.83 -7.67
CA GLY A 44 -10.80 4.89 -6.86
C GLY A 44 -10.88 4.12 -5.55
N GLY A 45 -12.08 3.77 -5.08
CA GLY A 45 -12.27 3.07 -3.82
C GLY A 45 -11.68 3.89 -2.67
N ARG A 46 -10.73 3.32 -1.91
CA ARG A 46 -9.99 4.04 -0.86
C ARG A 46 -9.17 5.23 -1.38
N CYS A 47 -8.78 5.22 -2.66
CA CYS A 47 -8.10 6.32 -3.32
C CYS A 47 -9.13 7.26 -3.97
N SER A 48 -10.01 7.83 -3.16
CA SER A 48 -11.09 8.73 -3.58
C SER A 48 -11.04 10.05 -2.81
N LEU A 49 -11.88 11.00 -3.23
CA LEU A 49 -11.98 12.32 -2.62
C LEU A 49 -13.34 12.50 -1.94
N MET A 50 -13.33 13.24 -0.83
CA MET A 50 -14.54 13.79 -0.22
C MET A 50 -14.52 15.31 -0.34
N HIS A 51 -15.68 15.93 -0.47
CA HIS A 51 -15.82 17.38 -0.59
C HIS A 51 -16.91 17.88 0.36
N HIS A 52 -16.67 19.02 1.01
CA HIS A 52 -17.66 19.70 1.84
C HIS A 52 -17.36 21.21 1.86
N GLU A 53 -18.31 22.05 1.46
CA GLU A 53 -18.19 23.53 1.52
C GLU A 53 -16.86 24.11 1.00
N GLY A 54 -16.34 23.56 -0.10
CA GLY A 54 -15.07 23.98 -0.71
C GLY A 54 -13.80 23.36 -0.10
N HIS A 55 -13.93 22.56 0.96
CA HIS A 55 -12.87 21.69 1.46
C HIS A 55 -12.82 20.37 0.69
N ARG A 56 -11.61 19.88 0.36
CA ARG A 56 -11.36 18.61 -0.33
C ARG A 56 -10.43 17.72 0.50
N PHE A 57 -10.84 16.49 0.71
CA PHE A 57 -10.11 15.51 1.49
C PHE A 57 -9.72 14.28 0.65
N ASP A 58 -8.45 13.90 0.69
CA ASP A 58 -8.01 12.58 0.24
C ASP A 58 -8.49 11.52 1.25
N GLN A 59 -9.41 10.65 0.84
CA GLN A 59 -10.08 9.73 1.79
C GLN A 59 -9.11 8.67 2.34
N GLY A 60 -8.09 8.27 1.57
CA GLY A 60 -7.11 7.26 1.97
C GLY A 60 -5.66 7.71 1.75
N PRO A 61 -5.06 7.43 0.59
CA PRO A 61 -3.66 7.73 0.33
C PRO A 61 -3.41 9.23 0.19
N SER A 62 -2.39 9.73 0.88
CA SER A 62 -1.92 11.12 0.79
C SER A 62 -0.42 11.24 0.48
N LEU A 63 0.34 10.13 0.56
CA LEU A 63 1.77 10.08 0.27
C LEU A 63 2.01 9.41 -1.08
N PHE A 64 2.48 10.17 -2.06
CA PHE A 64 2.83 9.61 -3.36
C PHE A 64 4.31 9.18 -3.37
N LEU A 65 4.52 7.88 -3.28
CA LEU A 65 5.82 7.20 -3.23
C LEU A 65 5.99 6.31 -4.46
N LEU A 66 7.23 5.91 -4.79
CA LEU A 66 7.52 5.04 -5.93
C LEU A 66 6.99 5.59 -7.27
N PRO A 67 7.29 6.86 -7.63
CA PRO A 67 6.75 7.50 -8.84
C PRO A 67 7.01 6.69 -10.11
N GLN A 68 8.10 5.93 -10.15
CA GLN A 68 8.46 5.07 -11.27
C GLN A 68 7.36 4.05 -11.62
N LEU A 69 6.69 3.44 -10.65
CA LEU A 69 5.62 2.46 -10.91
C LEU A 69 4.37 3.12 -11.53
N PHE A 70 4.13 4.39 -11.22
CA PHE A 70 3.10 5.17 -11.88
C PHE A 70 3.52 5.49 -13.31
N HIS A 71 4.73 6.02 -13.53
CA HIS A 71 5.25 6.29 -14.87
C HIS A 71 5.20 5.06 -15.78
N GLU A 72 5.59 3.89 -15.26
CA GLU A 72 5.47 2.61 -15.97
C GLU A 72 4.03 2.31 -16.37
N THR A 73 3.06 2.60 -15.49
CA THR A 73 1.66 2.37 -15.79
C THR A 73 1.12 3.25 -16.90
N PHE A 74 1.45 4.54 -16.91
CA PHE A 74 1.04 5.43 -18.00
C PHE A 74 1.77 5.09 -19.30
N ARG A 75 3.05 4.70 -19.23
CA ARG A 75 3.83 4.24 -20.38
C ARG A 75 3.27 2.96 -20.99
N ASP A 76 2.84 2.00 -20.17
CA ASP A 76 2.15 0.79 -20.64
C ASP A 76 0.87 1.13 -21.45
N LEU A 77 0.34 2.34 -21.30
CA LEU A 77 -0.83 2.88 -22.00
C LEU A 77 -0.48 3.94 -23.07
N ASP A 78 0.78 3.96 -23.53
CA ASP A 78 1.32 4.87 -24.56
C ASP A 78 1.16 6.36 -24.23
N THR A 79 1.26 6.72 -22.95
CA THR A 79 1.17 8.12 -22.53
C THR A 79 2.09 8.41 -21.34
N THR A 80 2.15 9.66 -20.91
CA THR A 80 2.84 10.07 -19.69
C THR A 80 1.82 10.56 -18.66
N MET A 81 2.23 10.62 -17.39
CA MET A 81 1.40 11.21 -16.33
C MET A 81 1.01 12.66 -16.66
N ALA A 82 1.98 13.45 -17.14
CA ALA A 82 1.76 14.84 -17.52
C ALA A 82 0.75 14.97 -18.67
N ASP A 83 0.90 14.18 -19.73
CA ASP A 83 -0.03 14.19 -20.88
C ASP A 83 -1.44 13.73 -20.49
N ALA A 84 -1.56 12.89 -19.47
CA ALA A 84 -2.83 12.45 -18.90
C ALA A 84 -3.44 13.46 -17.90
N GLY A 85 -2.76 14.59 -17.66
CA GLY A 85 -3.21 15.66 -16.78
C GLY A 85 -2.91 15.44 -15.30
N VAL A 86 -1.90 14.63 -14.96
CA VAL A 86 -1.44 14.41 -13.58
C VAL A 86 -0.16 15.21 -13.34
N ASP A 87 -0.31 16.35 -12.65
CA ASP A 87 0.80 17.20 -12.20
C ASP A 87 1.24 16.80 -10.78
N LEU A 88 2.53 16.56 -10.58
CA LEU A 88 3.10 16.13 -9.30
C LEU A 88 3.88 17.26 -8.64
N LEU A 89 3.52 17.57 -7.40
CA LEU A 89 4.19 18.55 -6.55
C LEU A 89 5.11 17.82 -5.58
N ARG A 90 6.38 18.22 -5.49
CA ARG A 90 7.31 17.65 -4.52
C ARG A 90 7.12 18.31 -3.17
N CYS A 91 7.05 17.51 -2.11
CA CYS A 91 7.09 18.02 -0.74
C CYS A 91 8.55 18.41 -0.40
N GLU A 92 8.80 19.68 -0.10
CA GLU A 92 10.14 20.16 0.32
C GLU A 92 10.60 19.50 1.64
N THR A 93 9.68 19.47 2.60
CA THR A 93 9.77 18.63 3.80
C THR A 93 8.82 17.46 3.57
N ASN A 94 9.35 16.24 3.57
CA ASN A 94 8.54 15.04 3.38
C ASN A 94 7.48 14.93 4.48
N TYR A 95 7.90 15.05 5.75
CA TYR A 95 6.99 15.16 6.89
C TYR A 95 7.72 15.64 8.16
N ASN A 96 6.94 16.13 9.11
CA ASN A 96 7.38 16.49 10.45
C ASN A 96 7.06 15.38 11.44
N ILE A 97 8.03 14.95 12.25
CA ILE A 97 7.80 13.99 13.34
C ILE A 97 7.88 14.72 14.68
N TRP A 98 6.77 14.72 15.41
CA TRP A 98 6.61 15.33 16.73
C TRP A 98 6.73 14.30 17.84
N PHE A 99 7.70 14.49 18.73
CA PHE A 99 7.90 13.68 19.93
C PHE A 99 7.01 14.15 21.08
N HIS A 100 6.92 13.34 22.14
CA HIS A 100 6.04 13.60 23.28
C HIS A 100 6.36 14.90 24.05
N ASP A 101 7.61 15.32 24.03
CA ASP A 101 8.15 16.52 24.66
C ASP A 101 8.04 17.79 23.78
N GLY A 102 7.39 17.69 22.62
CA GLY A 102 7.25 18.79 21.67
C GLY A 102 8.46 18.98 20.75
N GLU A 103 9.51 18.17 20.89
CA GLU A 103 10.64 18.21 19.97
C GLU A 103 10.22 17.72 18.57
N LEU A 104 10.86 18.30 17.56
CA LEU A 104 10.53 18.08 16.15
C LEU A 104 11.73 17.54 15.38
N PHE A 105 11.51 16.47 14.62
CA PHE A 105 12.41 16.01 13.57
C PHE A 105 11.81 16.33 12.20
N LYS A 106 12.53 17.10 11.38
CA LYS A 106 12.10 17.45 10.02
C LYS A 106 12.67 16.46 9.01
N HIS A 107 11.84 15.56 8.50
CA HIS A 107 12.25 14.60 7.51
C HIS A 107 12.25 15.24 6.12
N SER A 108 13.36 15.13 5.38
CA SER A 108 13.48 15.61 4.01
C SER A 108 14.29 14.64 3.15
N SER A 109 14.18 14.79 1.83
CA SER A 109 15.09 14.15 0.86
C SER A 109 16.34 15.00 0.57
N ASP A 110 16.44 16.20 1.14
CA ASP A 110 17.66 17.01 1.12
C ASP A 110 18.68 16.47 2.14
N LEU A 111 19.78 15.90 1.64
CA LEU A 111 20.87 15.35 2.45
C LEU A 111 21.54 16.40 3.35
N ALA A 112 21.62 17.66 2.92
CA ALA A 112 22.21 18.73 3.74
C ALA A 112 21.30 19.06 4.93
N ALA A 113 19.99 19.19 4.70
CA ALA A 113 19.01 19.38 5.76
C ALA A 113 18.99 18.16 6.71
N MET A 114 19.02 16.96 6.16
CA MET A 114 19.07 15.72 6.92
C MET A 114 20.33 15.62 7.77
N LYS A 115 21.50 16.02 7.27
CA LYS A 115 22.74 16.02 8.07
C LYS A 115 22.56 16.80 9.37
N THR A 116 22.04 18.03 9.28
CA THR A 116 21.81 18.87 10.47
C THR A 116 20.82 18.20 11.44
N GLN A 117 19.75 17.60 10.92
CA GLN A 117 18.76 16.89 11.75
C GLN A 117 19.38 15.66 12.44
N ILE A 118 20.16 14.85 11.72
CA ILE A 118 20.78 13.64 12.28
C ILE A 118 21.84 14.00 13.33
N GLU A 119 22.76 14.91 13.02
CA GLU A 119 23.87 15.28 13.92
C GLU A 119 23.37 15.92 15.22
N ARG A 120 22.20 16.58 15.20
CA ARG A 120 21.53 17.11 16.40
C ARG A 120 21.28 16.03 17.45
N TRP A 121 20.94 14.80 17.03
CA TRP A 121 20.55 13.71 17.92
C TRP A 121 21.65 12.67 18.10
N GLU A 122 22.41 12.38 17.04
CA GLU A 122 23.36 11.27 16.97
C GLU A 122 24.83 11.70 17.06
N GLY A 123 25.08 13.01 17.21
CA GLY A 123 26.41 13.62 17.18
C GLY A 123 27.01 13.67 15.77
N LYS A 124 28.25 14.18 15.67
CA LYS A 124 28.94 14.40 14.38
C LYS A 124 29.09 13.14 13.54
N ASP A 125 29.26 11.98 14.17
CA ASP A 125 29.42 10.69 13.47
C ASP A 125 28.06 10.08 13.05
N GLY A 126 26.95 10.67 13.50
CA GLY A 126 25.60 10.21 13.20
C GLY A 126 25.27 10.22 11.72
N PHE A 127 25.72 11.25 10.99
CA PHE A 127 25.44 11.35 9.56
C PHE A 127 26.11 10.23 8.76
N GLU A 128 27.34 9.83 9.12
CA GLU A 128 28.00 8.70 8.47
C GLU A 128 27.20 7.40 8.68
N ARG A 129 26.68 7.17 9.89
CA ARG A 129 25.82 6.00 10.16
C ARG A 129 24.51 6.05 9.38
N TYR A 130 23.90 7.23 9.25
CA TYR A 130 22.74 7.43 8.39
C TYR A 130 23.02 7.10 6.91
N LEU A 131 24.17 7.51 6.36
CA LEU A 131 24.55 7.14 4.99
C LEU A 131 24.75 5.62 4.84
N LYS A 132 25.27 4.94 5.88
CA LYS A 132 25.38 3.47 5.90
C LYS A 132 23.99 2.81 5.89
N TRP A 133 23.04 3.33 6.67
CA TRP A 133 21.64 2.90 6.65
C TRP A 133 21.00 3.10 5.27
N LEU A 134 21.14 4.29 4.66
CA LEU A 134 20.60 4.57 3.34
C LEU A 134 21.10 3.61 2.27
N ARG A 135 22.39 3.24 2.31
CA ARG A 135 22.97 2.27 1.38
C ARG A 135 22.40 0.86 1.56
N GLU A 136 22.16 0.43 2.80
CA GLU A 136 21.48 -0.85 3.05
C GLU A 136 20.03 -0.80 2.56
N ALA A 137 19.31 0.26 2.91
CA ALA A 137 17.93 0.49 2.47
C ALA A 137 17.81 0.57 0.93
N HIS A 138 18.79 1.17 0.23
CA HIS A 138 18.89 1.16 -1.22
C HIS A 138 19.03 -0.26 -1.77
N THR A 139 19.85 -1.09 -1.13
CA THR A 139 20.04 -2.48 -1.54
C THR A 139 18.73 -3.25 -1.38
N HIS A 140 18.00 -3.04 -0.28
CA HIS A 140 16.67 -3.62 -0.11
C HIS A 140 15.70 -3.13 -1.20
N TYR A 141 15.69 -1.83 -1.50
CA TYR A 141 14.87 -1.24 -2.56
C TYR A 141 15.14 -1.86 -3.93
N GLU A 142 16.39 -1.87 -4.40
CA GLU A 142 16.75 -2.38 -5.73
C GLU A 142 16.35 -3.84 -5.91
N ILE A 143 16.63 -4.66 -4.90
CA ILE A 143 16.26 -6.08 -4.88
C ILE A 143 14.74 -6.22 -4.88
N SER A 144 14.03 -5.51 -4.01
CA SER A 144 12.58 -5.62 -3.88
C SER A 144 11.85 -5.15 -5.15
N VAL A 145 12.24 -4.02 -5.74
CA VAL A 145 11.61 -3.53 -6.96
C VAL A 145 11.84 -4.52 -8.11
N LYS A 146 13.11 -4.83 -8.39
CA LYS A 146 13.50 -5.64 -9.55
C LYS A 146 13.06 -7.10 -9.46
N ASP A 147 13.29 -7.73 -8.31
CA ASP A 147 13.11 -9.17 -8.17
C ASP A 147 11.78 -9.56 -7.52
N VAL A 148 11.08 -8.64 -6.85
CA VAL A 148 9.81 -8.93 -6.17
C VAL A 148 8.61 -8.23 -6.81
N LEU A 149 8.61 -6.90 -6.90
CA LEU A 149 7.42 -6.13 -7.27
C LEU A 149 7.02 -6.28 -8.74
N HIS A 150 7.97 -6.55 -9.64
CA HIS A 150 7.73 -6.75 -11.07
C HIS A 150 7.45 -8.21 -11.46
N ARG A 151 7.33 -9.14 -10.51
CA ARG A 151 7.23 -10.58 -10.82
C ARG A 151 6.08 -11.26 -10.10
N ASN A 152 5.51 -12.27 -10.75
CA ASN A 152 4.53 -13.16 -10.14
C ASN A 152 5.23 -14.33 -9.44
N PHE A 153 4.88 -14.60 -8.18
CA PHE A 153 5.37 -15.76 -7.42
C PHE A 153 4.28 -16.82 -7.35
N GLY A 154 4.05 -17.47 -8.50
CA GLY A 154 3.00 -18.50 -8.61
C GLY A 154 3.34 -19.79 -7.89
N LYS A 155 4.64 -20.14 -7.76
CA LYS A 155 5.11 -21.43 -7.21
C LYS A 155 6.20 -21.23 -6.16
N PHE A 156 6.26 -22.13 -5.17
CA PHE A 156 7.33 -22.13 -4.16
C PHE A 156 8.74 -22.28 -4.78
N LEU A 157 8.88 -22.99 -5.89
CA LEU A 157 10.14 -23.13 -6.62
C LEU A 157 10.65 -21.80 -7.20
N ASP A 158 9.77 -20.79 -7.37
CA ASP A 158 10.20 -19.46 -7.78
C ASP A 158 11.10 -18.79 -6.72
N LEU A 159 11.01 -19.21 -5.46
CA LEU A 159 11.86 -18.76 -4.35
C LEU A 159 13.22 -19.47 -4.29
N ALA A 160 13.38 -20.62 -4.94
CA ALA A 160 14.60 -21.44 -4.85
C ALA A 160 15.68 -21.06 -5.89
N ARG A 161 15.55 -19.91 -6.54
CA ARG A 161 16.47 -19.47 -7.59
C ARG A 161 17.79 -19.00 -6.97
N PRO A 162 18.98 -19.49 -7.43
CA PRO A 162 20.26 -19.15 -6.81
C PRO A 162 20.53 -17.65 -6.65
N GLY A 163 20.13 -16.85 -7.65
CA GLY A 163 20.22 -15.39 -7.57
C GLY A 163 19.35 -14.80 -6.45
N PHE A 164 18.09 -15.25 -6.34
CA PHE A 164 17.17 -14.78 -5.30
C PHE A 164 17.60 -15.22 -3.90
N VAL A 165 18.08 -16.46 -3.72
CA VAL A 165 18.58 -16.96 -2.43
C VAL A 165 19.76 -16.12 -1.92
N ARG A 166 20.67 -15.71 -2.81
CA ARG A 166 21.76 -14.78 -2.47
C ARG A 166 21.22 -13.43 -2.00
N HIS A 167 20.15 -12.94 -2.63
CA HIS A 167 19.51 -11.68 -2.26
C HIS A 167 18.76 -11.76 -0.91
N VAL A 168 18.18 -12.92 -0.56
CA VAL A 168 17.47 -13.13 0.71
C VAL A 168 18.37 -12.90 1.93
N VAL A 169 19.65 -13.27 1.87
CA VAL A 169 20.60 -13.02 2.98
C VAL A 169 20.82 -11.51 3.18
N ASN A 170 20.97 -10.77 2.08
CA ASN A 170 21.18 -9.31 2.11
C ASN A 170 19.93 -8.53 2.51
N LEU A 171 18.77 -9.16 2.46
CA LEU A 171 17.47 -8.56 2.78
C LEU A 171 17.16 -8.61 4.29
N HIS A 172 17.89 -9.40 5.07
CA HIS A 172 17.69 -9.55 6.52
C HIS A 172 16.22 -9.81 6.93
N PRO A 173 15.47 -10.71 6.28
CA PRO A 173 14.02 -10.85 6.51
C PRO A 173 13.64 -11.41 7.88
N LEU A 174 14.61 -11.97 8.63
CA LEU A 174 14.42 -12.53 9.96
C LEU A 174 14.75 -11.54 11.10
N GLU A 175 15.32 -10.38 10.77
CA GLU A 175 15.53 -9.30 11.74
C GLU A 175 14.38 -8.30 11.62
N SER A 176 13.87 -7.80 12.76
CA SER A 176 12.92 -6.70 12.70
C SER A 176 13.62 -5.41 12.29
N ILE A 177 12.90 -4.51 11.62
CA ILE A 177 13.41 -3.21 11.21
C ILE A 177 13.89 -2.41 12.43
N TRP A 178 13.23 -2.53 13.59
CA TRP A 178 13.67 -1.92 14.84
C TRP A 178 15.02 -2.43 15.31
N SER A 179 15.20 -3.75 15.37
CA SER A 179 16.47 -4.37 15.73
C SER A 179 17.57 -3.95 14.75
N ARG A 180 17.27 -3.94 13.45
CA ARG A 180 18.21 -3.53 12.41
C ARG A 180 18.62 -2.06 12.53
N ALA A 181 17.65 -1.17 12.71
CA ALA A 181 17.88 0.27 12.87
C ALA A 181 18.78 0.58 14.08
N SER A 182 18.74 -0.24 15.14
CA SER A 182 19.58 -0.06 16.34
C SER A 182 21.09 -0.14 16.06
N ARG A 183 21.50 -0.78 14.97
CA ARG A 183 22.90 -0.87 14.53
C ARG A 183 23.42 0.45 13.95
N TYR A 184 22.51 1.34 13.54
CA TYR A 184 22.81 2.59 12.86
C TYR A 184 22.51 3.81 13.75
N PHE A 185 21.40 3.76 14.50
CA PHE A 185 20.92 4.86 15.32
C PHE A 185 20.98 4.48 16.79
N TRP A 186 21.68 5.29 17.58
CA TRP A 186 21.92 5.03 19.00
C TRP A 186 20.81 5.60 19.87
N THR A 187 20.24 6.73 19.47
CA THR A 187 19.10 7.32 20.17
C THR A 187 17.83 6.58 19.81
N GLU A 188 16.96 6.41 20.81
CA GLU A 188 15.66 5.81 20.59
C GLU A 188 14.79 6.67 19.66
N ARG A 189 14.87 8.00 19.77
CA ARG A 189 14.16 8.94 18.89
C ARG A 189 14.44 8.67 17.42
N LEU A 190 15.70 8.50 17.02
CA LEU A 190 16.01 8.22 15.62
C LEU A 190 15.61 6.81 15.21
N ARG A 191 15.68 5.81 16.11
CA ARG A 191 15.10 4.48 15.80
C ARG A 191 13.60 4.59 15.50
N ARG A 192 12.84 5.40 16.24
CA ARG A 192 11.42 5.65 15.96
C ARG A 192 11.23 6.32 14.59
N VAL A 193 11.99 7.38 14.32
CA VAL A 193 11.98 8.09 13.01
C VAL A 193 12.17 7.11 11.85
N PHE A 194 13.18 6.26 11.94
CA PHE A 194 13.61 5.39 10.84
C PHE A 194 12.84 4.06 10.73
N THR A 195 11.87 3.82 11.60
CA THR A 195 11.10 2.56 11.61
C THR A 195 9.60 2.78 11.51
N PHE A 196 9.10 4.00 11.77
CA PHE A 196 7.67 4.28 11.78
C PHE A 196 6.97 3.99 10.44
N ALA A 197 7.63 4.17 9.29
CA ALA A 197 7.00 3.98 7.98
C ALA A 197 6.49 2.55 7.71
N VAL A 198 6.85 1.53 8.51
CA VAL A 198 6.21 0.22 8.41
C VAL A 198 4.72 0.25 8.75
N MET A 199 4.24 1.32 9.42
CA MET A 199 2.82 1.59 9.59
C MET A 199 2.09 1.82 8.27
N TYR A 200 2.78 2.16 7.18
CA TYR A 200 2.16 2.29 5.86
C TYR A 200 1.66 0.93 5.35
N MET A 201 2.22 -0.16 5.88
CA MET A 201 1.80 -1.54 5.66
C MET A 201 0.94 -2.10 6.81
N GLY A 202 0.61 -1.26 7.81
CA GLY A 202 -0.16 -1.66 8.98
C GLY A 202 0.55 -2.75 9.77
N MET A 203 1.82 -2.51 10.11
CA MET A 203 2.64 -3.43 10.91
C MET A 203 3.38 -2.70 12.04
N SER A 204 3.69 -3.46 13.09
CA SER A 204 4.57 -3.05 14.18
C SER A 204 6.04 -3.02 13.73
N PRO A 205 6.83 -1.97 14.04
CA PRO A 205 8.27 -1.91 13.73
C PRO A 205 9.08 -2.97 14.49
N PHE A 206 8.52 -3.52 15.57
CA PHE A 206 9.14 -4.56 16.37
C PHE A 206 9.04 -5.95 15.71
N ASP A 207 8.09 -6.12 14.80
CA ASP A 207 7.80 -7.39 14.13
C ASP A 207 8.05 -7.33 12.61
N ALA A 208 7.97 -6.14 12.01
CA ALA A 208 8.15 -5.94 10.58
C ALA A 208 9.60 -6.28 10.15
N PRO A 209 9.79 -7.12 9.12
CA PRO A 209 11.10 -7.46 8.56
C PRO A 209 11.95 -6.23 8.16
N ALA A 210 13.28 -6.34 8.30
CA ALA A 210 14.21 -5.27 7.94
C ALA A 210 14.17 -4.88 6.44
N THR A 211 13.67 -5.77 5.57
CA THR A 211 13.44 -5.47 4.14
C THR A 211 12.60 -4.22 3.91
N TYR A 212 11.68 -3.91 4.83
CA TYR A 212 10.81 -2.74 4.73
C TYR A 212 11.55 -1.41 4.89
N SER A 213 12.85 -1.40 5.20
CA SER A 213 13.67 -0.19 5.08
C SER A 213 13.72 0.35 3.65
N LEU A 214 13.31 -0.44 2.63
CA LEU A 214 13.05 0.08 1.28
C LEU A 214 12.11 1.29 1.28
N LEU A 215 11.10 1.32 2.18
CA LEU A 215 10.15 2.43 2.28
C LEU A 215 10.84 3.72 2.77
N GLN A 216 11.83 3.56 3.65
CA GLN A 216 12.66 4.67 4.08
C GLN A 216 13.54 5.16 2.93
N TYR A 217 14.13 4.25 2.16
CA TYR A 217 14.89 4.64 0.98
C TYR A 217 14.05 5.47 0.00
N THR A 218 12.80 5.07 -0.27
CA THR A 218 11.93 5.85 -1.17
C THR A 218 11.68 7.25 -0.65
N GLU A 219 11.38 7.40 0.63
CA GLU A 219 11.16 8.72 1.24
C GLU A 219 12.43 9.58 1.19
N PHE A 220 13.58 9.05 1.61
CA PHE A 220 14.82 9.84 1.71
C PHE A 220 15.49 10.11 0.36
N ALA A 221 15.41 9.18 -0.60
CA ALA A 221 16.11 9.30 -1.88
C ALA A 221 15.21 9.84 -2.99
N GLU A 222 13.96 9.35 -3.11
CA GLU A 222 13.04 9.76 -4.17
C GLU A 222 12.15 10.95 -3.75
N GLY A 223 11.93 11.11 -2.45
CA GLY A 223 11.07 12.14 -1.88
C GLY A 223 9.59 11.75 -1.86
N ILE A 224 8.79 12.57 -1.17
CA ILE A 224 7.32 12.44 -1.15
C ILE A 224 6.73 13.46 -2.11
N TRP A 225 5.73 13.02 -2.88
CA TRP A 225 5.04 13.83 -3.86
C TRP A 225 3.55 13.94 -3.54
N TYR A 226 2.87 14.90 -4.16
CA TYR A 226 1.44 15.12 -4.07
C TYR A 226 0.87 15.43 -5.45
N PRO A 227 -0.10 14.65 -5.96
CA PRO A 227 -0.79 15.02 -7.19
C PRO A 227 -1.67 16.25 -6.96
N ARG A 228 -1.45 17.31 -7.74
CA ARG A 228 -2.30 18.51 -7.68
C ARG A 228 -3.76 18.11 -7.89
N GLY A 229 -4.65 18.58 -7.03
CA GLY A 229 -6.07 18.19 -7.03
C GLY A 229 -6.39 16.93 -6.22
N GLY A 230 -5.40 16.33 -5.54
CA GLY A 230 -5.55 15.13 -4.70
C GLY A 230 -5.15 13.83 -5.40
N PHE A 231 -4.92 12.79 -4.61
CA PHE A 231 -4.39 11.51 -5.07
C PHE A 231 -5.30 10.84 -6.11
N HIS A 232 -6.62 11.00 -5.98
CA HIS A 232 -7.61 10.45 -6.92
C HIS A 232 -7.38 10.92 -8.36
N GLN A 233 -6.70 12.05 -8.61
CA GLN A 233 -6.41 12.52 -9.97
C GLN A 233 -5.66 11.48 -10.81
N VAL A 234 -4.83 10.64 -10.18
CA VAL A 234 -4.15 9.53 -10.83
C VAL A 234 -5.15 8.49 -11.34
N VAL A 235 -6.12 8.11 -10.49
CA VAL A 235 -7.19 7.16 -10.82
C VAL A 235 -8.10 7.76 -11.89
N ALA A 236 -8.50 9.02 -11.73
CA ALA A 236 -9.34 9.73 -12.68
C ALA A 236 -8.69 9.80 -14.07
N ALA A 237 -7.38 10.03 -14.15
CA ALA A 237 -6.64 10.00 -15.41
C ALA A 237 -6.69 8.62 -16.08
N LEU A 238 -6.55 7.54 -15.30
CA LEU A 238 -6.68 6.17 -15.82
C LEU A 238 -8.09 5.83 -16.26
N VAL A 239 -9.12 6.31 -15.56
CA VAL A 239 -10.52 6.15 -15.99
C VAL A 239 -10.74 6.83 -17.34
N ARG A 240 -10.29 8.08 -17.50
CA ARG A 240 -10.37 8.80 -18.79
C ARG A 240 -9.61 8.08 -19.91
N ILE A 241 -8.47 7.46 -19.61
CA ILE A 241 -7.73 6.62 -20.58
C ILE A 241 -8.56 5.38 -20.93
N GLY A 242 -9.12 4.68 -19.94
CA GLY A 242 -9.99 3.53 -20.12
C GLY A 242 -11.20 3.84 -21.00
N GLU A 243 -11.91 4.94 -20.73
CA GLU A 243 -13.06 5.39 -21.52
C GLU A 243 -12.67 5.64 -22.98
N ARG A 244 -11.53 6.30 -23.23
CA ARG A 244 -11.00 6.49 -24.61
C ARG A 244 -10.67 5.18 -25.31
N LEU A 245 -10.29 4.15 -24.55
CA LEU A 245 -10.03 2.80 -25.04
C LEU A 245 -11.32 1.94 -25.13
N GLY A 246 -12.49 2.50 -24.78
CA GLY A 246 -13.78 1.81 -24.86
C GLY A 246 -14.18 1.01 -23.62
N VAL A 247 -13.56 1.24 -22.46
CA VAL A 247 -14.01 0.66 -21.18
C VAL A 247 -15.35 1.27 -20.78
N ASP A 248 -16.31 0.43 -20.43
CA ASP A 248 -17.61 0.83 -19.87
C ASP A 248 -17.55 0.83 -18.34
N TYR A 249 -17.74 1.99 -17.70
CA TYR A 249 -17.77 2.12 -16.24
C TYR A 249 -19.20 2.31 -15.74
N ARG A 250 -19.74 1.30 -15.04
CA ARG A 250 -21.06 1.34 -14.42
C ARG A 250 -20.94 1.54 -12.91
N LEU A 251 -21.20 2.77 -12.45
CA LEU A 251 -21.22 3.14 -11.03
C LEU A 251 -22.59 2.80 -10.41
N ASN A 252 -22.69 2.82 -9.07
CA ASN A 252 -23.90 2.44 -8.33
C ASN A 252 -24.46 1.08 -8.77
N THR A 253 -23.58 0.16 -9.14
CA THR A 253 -23.91 -1.13 -9.75
C THR A 253 -23.26 -2.25 -8.92
N PRO A 254 -23.77 -2.51 -7.71
CA PRO A 254 -23.24 -3.57 -6.85
C PRO A 254 -23.45 -4.96 -7.47
N VAL A 255 -22.39 -5.76 -7.44
CA VAL A 255 -22.41 -7.17 -7.86
C VAL A 255 -22.81 -8.03 -6.69
N SER A 256 -23.83 -8.88 -6.89
CA SER A 256 -24.29 -9.84 -5.90
C SER A 256 -23.41 -11.09 -5.87
N ARG A 257 -23.11 -11.67 -7.05
CA ARG A 257 -22.27 -12.88 -7.15
C ARG A 257 -21.61 -13.06 -8.52
N VAL A 258 -20.56 -13.86 -8.54
CA VAL A 258 -19.92 -14.38 -9.77
C VAL A 258 -20.69 -15.62 -10.24
N LEU A 259 -21.05 -15.63 -11.52
CA LEU A 259 -21.73 -16.75 -12.18
C LEU A 259 -20.72 -17.80 -12.64
N THR A 260 -21.10 -19.07 -12.59
CA THR A 260 -20.23 -20.20 -12.97
C THR A 260 -21.00 -21.33 -13.65
N ASP A 261 -20.32 -22.10 -14.49
CA ASP A 261 -20.76 -23.39 -15.02
C ASP A 261 -20.32 -24.60 -14.15
N GLY A 262 -19.73 -24.32 -12.98
CA GLY A 262 -19.21 -25.31 -12.04
C GLY A 262 -17.68 -25.26 -11.91
N GLN A 263 -16.95 -25.04 -13.00
CA GLN A 263 -15.47 -24.97 -13.00
C GLN A 263 -14.93 -23.61 -13.45
N LYS A 264 -15.67 -22.91 -14.31
CA LYS A 264 -15.28 -21.63 -14.90
C LYS A 264 -16.22 -20.52 -14.47
N ALA A 265 -15.66 -19.33 -14.27
CA ALA A 265 -16.46 -18.11 -14.20
C ALA A 265 -17.00 -17.76 -15.60
N THR A 266 -18.28 -17.42 -15.67
CA THR A 266 -19.00 -17.14 -16.93
C THR A 266 -19.63 -15.75 -16.96
N GLY A 267 -19.54 -15.00 -15.86
CA GLY A 267 -20.16 -13.70 -15.73
C GLY A 267 -20.41 -13.28 -14.28
N VAL A 268 -21.29 -12.31 -14.09
CA VAL A 268 -21.74 -11.84 -12.78
C VAL A 268 -23.24 -11.58 -12.76
N GLU A 269 -23.85 -11.66 -11.58
CA GLU A 269 -25.21 -11.23 -11.30
C GLU A 269 -25.15 -9.98 -10.42
N LEU A 270 -25.87 -8.94 -10.83
CA LEU A 270 -25.99 -7.67 -10.09
C LEU A 270 -27.03 -7.80 -8.98
N GLU A 271 -26.99 -6.96 -7.96
CA GLU A 271 -28.05 -6.94 -6.93
C GLU A 271 -29.43 -6.56 -7.50
N SER A 272 -29.47 -5.91 -8.68
CA SER A 272 -30.72 -5.66 -9.41
C SER A 272 -31.34 -6.92 -10.04
N GLY A 273 -30.62 -8.04 -10.06
CA GLY A 273 -31.01 -9.29 -10.74
C GLY A 273 -30.57 -9.38 -12.20
N GLU A 274 -29.99 -8.32 -12.78
CA GLU A 274 -29.40 -8.36 -14.13
C GLU A 274 -28.18 -9.30 -14.14
N SER A 275 -28.07 -10.15 -15.16
CA SER A 275 -26.93 -11.04 -15.38
C SER A 275 -26.10 -10.59 -16.58
N LEU A 276 -24.78 -10.48 -16.39
CA LEU A 276 -23.82 -10.09 -17.41
C LEU A 276 -22.83 -11.22 -17.68
N THR A 277 -22.64 -11.58 -18.95
CA THR A 277 -21.72 -12.66 -19.36
C THR A 277 -20.33 -12.14 -19.72
N ALA A 278 -19.30 -12.91 -19.38
CA ALA A 278 -17.91 -12.58 -19.66
C ALA A 278 -17.05 -13.83 -19.89
N ASP A 279 -15.98 -13.66 -20.66
CA ASP A 279 -14.93 -14.68 -20.83
C ASP A 279 -13.94 -14.68 -19.65
N VAL A 280 -13.82 -13.54 -18.94
CA VAL A 280 -12.98 -13.35 -17.77
C VAL A 280 -13.72 -12.49 -16.74
N VAL A 281 -13.69 -12.90 -15.48
CA VAL A 281 -14.16 -12.10 -14.35
C VAL A 281 -12.97 -11.75 -13.47
N ILE A 282 -12.75 -10.48 -13.21
CA ILE A 282 -11.71 -10.01 -12.30
C ILE A 282 -12.36 -9.34 -11.10
N VAL A 283 -11.96 -9.73 -9.88
CA VAL A 283 -12.47 -9.15 -8.65
C VAL A 283 -11.41 -8.26 -8.02
N ASN A 284 -11.74 -6.98 -7.85
CA ASN A 284 -10.91 -5.97 -7.20
C ASN A 284 -11.42 -5.57 -5.81
N ALA A 285 -12.56 -6.12 -5.39
CA ALA A 285 -13.02 -6.08 -4.00
C ALA A 285 -12.02 -6.82 -3.08
N ASP A 286 -12.11 -6.59 -1.77
CA ASP A 286 -11.29 -7.32 -0.82
C ASP A 286 -11.41 -8.84 -1.02
N LEU A 287 -10.27 -9.53 -0.99
CA LEU A 287 -10.18 -10.95 -1.29
C LEU A 287 -11.04 -11.79 -0.33
N VAL A 288 -10.93 -11.53 0.97
CA VAL A 288 -11.63 -12.33 1.99
C VAL A 288 -13.13 -12.08 1.88
N TYR A 289 -13.53 -10.83 1.66
CA TYR A 289 -14.91 -10.49 1.34
C TYR A 289 -15.40 -11.19 0.07
N ALA A 290 -14.61 -11.20 -1.01
CA ALA A 290 -15.00 -11.76 -2.29
C ALA A 290 -15.24 -13.28 -2.22
N TYR A 291 -14.32 -14.04 -1.61
CA TYR A 291 -14.54 -15.46 -1.34
C TYR A 291 -15.74 -15.68 -0.39
N GLY A 292 -15.89 -14.78 0.59
CA GLY A 292 -16.95 -14.78 1.57
C GLY A 292 -18.35 -14.50 1.02
N ASN A 293 -18.48 -13.71 -0.04
CA ASN A 293 -19.78 -13.16 -0.46
C ASN A 293 -20.04 -13.27 -1.98
N LEU A 294 -19.03 -13.06 -2.82
CA LEU A 294 -19.21 -12.96 -4.27
C LEU A 294 -18.98 -14.28 -5.01
N LEU A 295 -18.04 -15.12 -4.54
CA LEU A 295 -17.69 -16.37 -5.21
C LEU A 295 -18.63 -17.54 -4.84
N PRO A 296 -18.79 -18.53 -5.74
CA PRO A 296 -19.66 -19.68 -5.50
C PRO A 296 -19.22 -20.51 -4.28
N LYS A 297 -20.20 -21.14 -3.61
CA LYS A 297 -20.01 -21.90 -2.37
C LYS A 297 -19.72 -23.38 -2.60
N THR A 298 -18.75 -23.69 -3.45
CA THR A 298 -18.27 -25.08 -3.60
C THR A 298 -17.50 -25.51 -2.33
N PRO A 299 -17.37 -26.82 -2.04
CA PRO A 299 -16.62 -27.28 -0.88
C PRO A 299 -15.18 -26.73 -0.84
N THR A 300 -14.45 -26.82 -1.95
CA THR A 300 -13.08 -26.31 -2.10
C THR A 300 -12.98 -24.80 -1.82
N LEU A 301 -13.87 -24.00 -2.39
CA LEU A 301 -13.89 -22.55 -2.19
C LEU A 301 -14.27 -22.19 -0.75
N THR A 302 -15.18 -22.95 -0.14
CA THR A 302 -15.62 -22.74 1.24
C THR A 302 -14.48 -23.00 2.23
N ASP A 303 -13.70 -24.06 2.04
CA ASP A 303 -12.56 -24.36 2.90
C ASP A 303 -11.42 -23.36 2.71
N TYR A 304 -11.18 -22.91 1.47
CA TYR A 304 -10.24 -21.83 1.22
C TYR A 304 -10.69 -20.50 1.87
N THR A 305 -11.99 -20.19 1.82
CA THR A 305 -12.56 -19.02 2.50
C THR A 305 -12.32 -19.08 4.01
N LYS A 306 -12.53 -20.25 4.64
CA LYS A 306 -12.24 -20.44 6.08
C LYS A 306 -10.76 -20.25 6.38
N SER A 307 -9.88 -20.75 5.52
CA SER A 307 -8.42 -20.53 5.64
C SER A 307 -8.06 -19.05 5.56
N LEU A 308 -8.63 -18.32 4.59
CA LEU A 308 -8.41 -16.88 4.43
C LEU A 308 -8.87 -16.07 5.66
N ARG A 309 -10.06 -16.36 6.21
CA ARG A 309 -10.60 -15.65 7.39
C ARG A 309 -9.73 -15.79 8.63
N LYS A 310 -9.00 -16.90 8.76
CA LYS A 310 -8.05 -17.16 9.86
C LYS A 310 -6.74 -16.38 9.71
N ARG A 311 -6.42 -15.86 8.53
CA ARG A 311 -5.20 -15.06 8.33
C ARG A 311 -5.29 -13.75 9.09
N GLU A 312 -4.12 -13.26 9.50
CA GLU A 312 -4.00 -11.96 10.15
C GLU A 312 -4.32 -10.83 9.16
N ALA A 313 -5.06 -9.83 9.66
CA ALA A 313 -5.41 -8.63 8.93
C ALA A 313 -4.58 -7.44 9.45
N SER A 314 -4.37 -6.43 8.60
CA SER A 314 -3.72 -5.18 9.02
C SER A 314 -4.53 -4.47 10.10
N CYS A 315 -3.93 -3.47 10.75
CA CYS A 315 -4.70 -2.54 11.58
C CYS A 315 -5.84 -1.86 10.78
N SER A 316 -6.77 -1.26 11.52
CA SER A 316 -7.76 -0.34 10.99
C SER A 316 -7.41 1.10 11.38
N SER A 317 -8.35 2.03 11.18
CA SER A 317 -8.18 3.42 11.59
C SER A 317 -9.50 4.08 11.96
N ILE A 318 -9.39 5.07 12.85
CA ILE A 318 -10.37 6.15 12.96
C ILE A 318 -9.78 7.33 12.19
N SER A 319 -10.48 7.78 11.15
CA SER A 319 -10.08 8.92 10.34
C SER A 319 -11.02 10.09 10.55
N PHE A 320 -10.46 11.26 10.84
CA PHE A 320 -11.19 12.51 10.95
C PHE A 320 -10.88 13.41 9.76
N TYR A 321 -11.91 14.08 9.25
CA TYR A 321 -11.81 15.02 8.14
C TYR A 321 -12.42 16.34 8.60
N TRP A 322 -11.55 17.28 8.96
CA TRP A 322 -11.92 18.55 9.57
C TRP A 322 -11.85 19.69 8.56
N CYS A 323 -12.98 20.39 8.42
CA CYS A 323 -13.01 21.72 7.83
C CYS A 323 -12.58 22.71 8.90
N MET A 324 -11.48 23.43 8.69
CA MET A 324 -11.00 24.43 9.65
C MET A 324 -11.42 25.83 9.20
N ASP A 325 -11.84 26.69 10.12
CA ASP A 325 -12.15 28.10 9.82
C ASP A 325 -10.90 28.99 9.66
N ARG A 326 -9.72 28.46 9.97
CA ARG A 326 -8.44 29.16 9.94
C ARG A 326 -7.32 28.28 9.40
N LYS A 327 -6.19 28.92 9.12
CA LYS A 327 -4.92 28.23 8.88
C LYS A 327 -4.23 27.84 10.19
N ILE A 328 -3.54 26.69 10.18
CA ILE A 328 -2.72 26.18 11.29
C ILE A 328 -1.25 26.20 10.84
N PRO A 329 -0.51 27.31 11.04
CA PRO A 329 0.84 27.48 10.50
C PRO A 329 1.87 26.53 11.11
N GLU A 330 1.62 25.97 12.29
CA GLU A 330 2.50 25.03 12.97
C GLU A 330 2.54 23.65 12.30
N LEU A 331 1.52 23.31 11.51
CA LEU A 331 1.44 22.05 10.78
C LEU A 331 1.93 22.21 9.33
N SER A 332 2.76 21.28 8.90
CA SER A 332 3.18 21.18 7.49
C SER A 332 2.23 20.29 6.69
N VAL A 333 2.56 19.97 5.44
CA VAL A 333 1.77 19.08 4.58
C VAL A 333 1.50 17.74 5.26
N HIS A 334 2.52 17.17 5.92
CA HIS A 334 2.47 15.85 6.52
C HIS A 334 3.12 15.89 7.91
N ASN A 335 2.40 15.42 8.93
CA ASN A 335 2.85 15.45 10.31
C ASN A 335 2.55 14.10 10.97
N ILE A 336 3.50 13.61 11.75
CA ILE A 336 3.40 12.36 12.50
C ILE A 336 3.62 12.69 13.96
N PHE A 337 2.68 12.31 14.82
CA PHE A 337 2.79 12.45 16.27
C PHE A 337 3.07 11.07 16.86
N LEU A 338 4.23 10.89 17.48
CA LEU A 338 4.62 9.59 18.03
C LEU A 338 4.21 9.47 19.49
N ALA A 339 3.68 8.32 19.89
CA ALA A 339 3.42 8.01 21.28
C ALA A 339 4.71 8.07 22.12
N GLU A 340 4.61 8.49 23.38
CA GLU A 340 5.72 8.40 24.35
C GLU A 340 6.07 6.93 24.58
N GLU A 341 5.06 6.15 24.98
CA GLU A 341 5.10 4.70 25.11
C GLU A 341 4.95 4.04 23.73
N TYR A 342 6.01 4.15 22.93
CA TYR A 342 5.99 3.78 21.51
C TYR A 342 5.58 2.32 21.31
N GLN A 343 6.27 1.36 21.92
CA GLN A 343 5.98 -0.07 21.78
C GLN A 343 4.56 -0.44 22.25
N GLU A 344 4.14 0.10 23.40
CA GLU A 344 2.80 -0.14 23.94
C GLU A 344 1.69 0.35 22.99
N SER A 345 1.92 1.46 22.28
CA SER A 345 0.98 1.94 21.27
C SER A 345 0.77 0.95 20.12
N PHE A 346 1.82 0.22 19.70
CA PHE A 346 1.71 -0.84 18.69
C PHE A 346 1.09 -2.12 19.28
N ASP A 347 1.48 -2.50 20.49
CA ASP A 347 0.93 -3.69 21.16
C ASP A 347 -0.59 -3.57 21.37
N ALA A 348 -1.08 -2.35 21.67
CA ALA A 348 -2.50 -2.07 21.76
C ALA A 348 -3.22 -2.34 20.42
N ILE A 349 -2.64 -1.88 19.31
CA ILE A 349 -3.22 -2.03 17.96
C ILE A 349 -3.15 -3.49 17.48
N PHE A 350 -1.97 -4.11 17.57
CA PHE A 350 -1.66 -5.36 16.86
C PHE A 350 -1.83 -6.63 17.70
N LYS A 351 -1.81 -6.52 19.03
CA LYS A 351 -2.00 -7.67 19.93
C LYS A 351 -3.36 -7.63 20.63
N ARG A 352 -3.74 -6.46 21.16
CA ARG A 352 -5.02 -6.28 21.89
C ARG A 352 -6.18 -5.81 21.01
N HIS A 353 -5.91 -5.47 19.74
CA HIS A 353 -6.89 -4.92 18.80
C HIS A 353 -7.73 -3.77 19.38
N SER A 354 -7.09 -2.84 20.10
CA SER A 354 -7.76 -1.72 20.79
C SER A 354 -7.33 -0.35 20.24
N LEU A 355 -7.95 0.72 20.76
CA LEU A 355 -7.45 2.09 20.64
C LEU A 355 -6.34 2.31 21.68
N PRO A 356 -5.12 2.73 21.30
CA PRO A 356 -4.09 3.10 22.27
C PRO A 356 -4.51 4.27 23.16
N THR A 357 -4.11 4.25 24.43
CA THR A 357 -4.34 5.37 25.36
C THR A 357 -3.64 6.65 24.90
N GLN A 358 -2.41 6.52 24.40
CA GLN A 358 -1.69 7.58 23.70
C GLN A 358 -1.34 7.09 22.29
N PRO A 359 -2.16 7.41 21.27
CA PRO A 359 -1.92 6.92 19.93
C PRO A 359 -0.74 7.63 19.27
N SER A 360 0.04 6.88 18.48
CA SER A 360 0.81 7.48 17.39
C SER A 360 -0.15 7.73 16.23
N PHE A 361 -0.21 8.95 15.68
CA PHE A 361 -1.17 9.28 14.62
C PHE A 361 -0.58 10.21 13.56
N TYR A 362 -1.25 10.28 12.43
CA TYR A 362 -0.83 11.06 11.26
C TYR A 362 -1.82 12.19 10.98
N VAL A 363 -1.30 13.36 10.60
CA VAL A 363 -2.07 14.55 10.22
C VAL A 363 -1.59 15.07 8.87
N ASN A 364 -2.50 15.15 7.91
CA ASN A 364 -2.27 15.76 6.60
C ASN A 364 -3.03 17.08 6.48
N VAL A 365 -2.34 18.09 5.96
CA VAL A 365 -2.90 19.41 5.66
C VAL A 365 -2.65 19.72 4.17
N PRO A 366 -3.46 19.17 3.24
CA PRO A 366 -3.18 19.25 1.80
C PRO A 366 -3.15 20.69 1.26
N SER A 367 -3.86 21.62 1.91
CA SER A 367 -3.84 23.05 1.57
C SER A 367 -2.46 23.71 1.69
N ARG A 368 -1.50 23.07 2.39
CA ARG A 368 -0.11 23.54 2.49
C ARG A 368 0.68 23.41 1.19
N ILE A 369 0.36 22.43 0.36
CA ILE A 369 1.04 22.19 -0.93
C ILE A 369 0.12 22.48 -2.12
N ASP A 370 -1.19 22.31 -1.95
CA ASP A 370 -2.20 22.61 -2.96
C ASP A 370 -3.31 23.47 -2.37
N PRO A 371 -3.26 24.80 -2.56
CA PRO A 371 -4.26 25.74 -2.03
C PRO A 371 -5.70 25.43 -2.45
N SER A 372 -5.93 24.67 -3.53
CA SER A 372 -7.27 24.27 -3.95
C SER A 372 -7.95 23.27 -3.02
N ALA A 373 -7.24 22.72 -2.03
CA ALA A 373 -7.79 21.76 -1.08
C ALA A 373 -8.67 22.40 0.01
N ALA A 374 -8.62 23.72 0.19
CA ALA A 374 -9.41 24.45 1.18
C ALA A 374 -9.85 25.82 0.64
N PRO A 375 -10.93 26.42 1.17
CA PRO A 375 -11.25 27.81 0.90
C PRO A 375 -10.13 28.77 1.32
N GLU A 376 -10.15 29.99 0.78
CA GLU A 376 -9.17 31.01 1.12
C GLU A 376 -9.16 31.31 2.63
N GLY A 377 -7.95 31.46 3.20
CA GLY A 377 -7.77 31.73 4.63
C GLY A 377 -8.01 30.54 5.57
N LYS A 378 -8.42 29.39 5.04
CA LYS A 378 -8.75 28.17 5.80
C LYS A 378 -7.77 27.03 5.55
N ASP A 379 -7.85 26.00 6.38
CA ASP A 379 -7.19 24.71 6.14
C ASP A 379 -8.20 23.57 6.07
N THR A 380 -7.79 22.54 5.34
CA THR A 380 -8.42 21.23 5.36
C THR A 380 -7.48 20.30 6.10
N VAL A 381 -7.98 19.57 7.11
CA VAL A 381 -7.15 18.69 7.96
C VAL A 381 -7.70 17.28 7.92
N ILE A 382 -6.82 16.32 7.64
CA ILE A 382 -7.12 14.88 7.69
C ILE A 382 -6.29 14.29 8.81
N VAL A 383 -6.92 13.61 9.75
CA VAL A 383 -6.24 12.89 10.84
C VAL A 383 -6.50 11.40 10.68
N LEU A 384 -5.45 10.60 10.77
CA LEU A 384 -5.50 9.15 10.76
C LEU A 384 -4.97 8.61 12.09
N VAL A 385 -5.86 8.04 12.91
CA VAL A 385 -5.52 7.37 14.17
C VAL A 385 -5.57 5.85 13.94
N PRO A 386 -4.43 5.16 13.88
CA PRO A 386 -4.40 3.70 13.78
C PRO A 386 -5.02 3.04 15.00
N VAL A 387 -5.86 2.03 14.77
CA VAL A 387 -6.54 1.24 15.81
C VAL A 387 -6.57 -0.23 15.42
N GLY A 388 -6.91 -1.11 16.36
CA GLY A 388 -7.19 -2.52 16.05
C GLY A 388 -8.27 -2.70 14.97
N HIS A 389 -8.28 -3.86 14.31
CA HIS A 389 -9.37 -4.26 13.43
C HIS A 389 -10.52 -4.91 14.22
N LEU A 390 -11.68 -5.13 13.58
CA LEU A 390 -12.91 -5.65 14.21
C LEU A 390 -12.89 -7.16 14.54
N GLN A 391 -11.72 -7.74 14.78
CA GLN A 391 -11.62 -9.14 15.20
C GLN A 391 -11.48 -9.20 16.72
N GLU A 392 -11.94 -10.29 17.31
CA GLU A 392 -11.69 -10.60 18.73
C GLU A 392 -10.20 -10.40 19.10
N SER A 393 -9.97 -9.78 20.26
CA SER A 393 -8.64 -9.53 20.81
C SER A 393 -7.86 -10.82 20.99
N LYS A 394 -6.55 -10.80 20.70
CA LYS A 394 -5.63 -11.91 21.01
C LYS A 394 -4.94 -11.77 22.38
N GLY A 395 -5.19 -10.68 23.11
CA GLY A 395 -4.58 -10.38 24.41
C GLY A 395 -5.60 -10.11 25.51
N ASP A 396 -5.11 -9.79 26.71
CA ASP A 396 -5.91 -9.49 27.90
C ASP A 396 -6.70 -8.18 27.72
N GLY A 397 -7.91 -8.28 27.17
CA GLY A 397 -8.81 -7.15 26.96
C GLY A 397 -9.91 -7.46 25.94
N PRO A 398 -11.02 -6.68 25.92
CA PRO A 398 -12.16 -6.97 25.05
C PRO A 398 -11.90 -6.67 23.55
N GLY A 399 -10.81 -5.97 23.22
CA GLY A 399 -10.57 -5.45 21.87
C GLY A 399 -11.59 -4.40 21.43
N LEU A 400 -11.64 -4.10 20.14
CA LEU A 400 -12.67 -3.28 19.52
C LEU A 400 -13.89 -4.12 19.17
N THR A 401 -15.07 -3.51 19.27
CA THR A 401 -16.36 -4.17 19.05
C THR A 401 -16.96 -3.81 17.70
N SER A 402 -17.68 -4.75 17.11
CA SER A 402 -18.52 -4.51 15.93
C SER A 402 -19.88 -3.89 16.29
N ASP A 403 -20.21 -3.70 17.57
CA ASP A 403 -21.46 -3.05 18.01
C ASP A 403 -21.36 -1.51 17.84
N PRO A 404 -22.16 -0.89 16.96
CA PRO A 404 -22.15 0.56 16.72
C PRO A 404 -22.33 1.41 17.99
N LYS A 405 -23.01 0.91 19.01
CA LYS A 405 -23.34 1.68 20.23
C LYS A 405 -22.13 2.16 21.03
N HIS A 406 -20.98 1.53 20.86
CA HIS A 406 -19.76 1.87 21.60
C HIS A 406 -18.83 2.82 20.83
N TRP A 407 -19.13 3.09 19.55
CA TRP A 407 -18.22 3.83 18.69
C TRP A 407 -18.19 5.33 18.99
N ASP A 408 -19.29 5.91 19.48
CA ASP A 408 -19.33 7.33 19.87
C ASP A 408 -18.28 7.64 20.95
N ASP A 409 -18.20 6.81 22.00
CA ASP A 409 -17.22 6.96 23.08
C ASP A 409 -15.77 6.73 22.62
N ILE A 410 -15.56 5.75 21.73
CA ILE A 410 -14.23 5.45 21.16
C ILE A 410 -13.75 6.61 20.29
N VAL A 411 -14.62 7.13 19.43
CA VAL A 411 -14.36 8.28 18.55
C VAL A 411 -14.10 9.53 19.39
N ALA A 412 -14.92 9.81 20.41
CA ALA A 412 -14.73 10.96 21.29
C ALA A 412 -13.38 10.93 22.00
N ARG A 413 -12.94 9.76 22.51
CA ARG A 413 -11.62 9.60 23.12
C ARG A 413 -10.49 9.82 22.13
N ALA A 414 -10.57 9.23 20.94
CA ALA A 414 -9.56 9.42 19.89
C ALA A 414 -9.47 10.90 19.47
N ARG A 415 -10.62 11.56 19.28
CA ARG A 415 -10.71 12.98 18.93
C ARG A 415 -10.08 13.87 19.99
N ALA A 416 -10.43 13.65 21.27
CA ALA A 416 -9.87 14.41 22.39
C ALA A 416 -8.35 14.25 22.47
N ALA A 417 -7.85 13.02 22.38
CA ALA A 417 -6.41 12.75 22.40
C ALA A 417 -5.67 13.47 21.27
N VAL A 418 -6.20 13.44 20.04
CA VAL A 418 -5.58 14.15 18.90
C VAL A 418 -5.51 15.64 19.16
N VAL A 419 -6.62 16.28 19.54
CA VAL A 419 -6.67 17.75 19.73
C VAL A 419 -5.71 18.18 20.84
N GLU A 420 -5.70 17.44 21.96
CA GLU A 420 -4.81 17.71 23.09
C GLU A 420 -3.35 17.55 22.68
N ILE A 421 -2.99 16.45 22.04
CA ILE A 421 -1.61 16.15 21.63
C ILE A 421 -1.09 17.17 20.61
N VAL A 422 -1.89 17.53 19.60
CA VAL A 422 -1.47 18.51 18.59
C VAL A 422 -1.21 19.86 19.25
N SER A 423 -2.14 20.34 20.09
CA SER A 423 -2.00 21.63 20.76
C SER A 423 -0.79 21.64 21.71
N ALA A 424 -0.63 20.60 22.53
CA ALA A 424 0.44 20.50 23.52
C ALA A 424 1.85 20.46 22.90
N ARG A 425 2.01 19.76 21.76
CA ARG A 425 3.34 19.54 21.15
C ARG A 425 3.72 20.59 20.13
N THR A 426 2.75 21.21 19.47
CA THR A 426 3.01 22.26 18.46
C THR A 426 2.94 23.67 19.05
N GLY A 427 2.24 23.84 20.19
CA GLY A 427 1.93 25.15 20.76
C GLY A 427 0.81 25.90 20.04
N CYS A 428 0.13 25.27 19.07
CA CYS A 428 -0.98 25.90 18.38
C CYS A 428 -2.17 26.12 19.34
N ALA A 429 -2.97 27.15 19.07
CA ALA A 429 -4.22 27.36 19.81
C ALA A 429 -5.15 26.14 19.63
N PRO A 430 -6.01 25.82 20.62
CA PRO A 430 -6.88 24.65 20.58
C PRO A 430 -7.63 24.51 19.25
N LEU A 431 -7.62 23.30 18.69
CA LEU A 431 -8.24 23.04 17.38
C LEU A 431 -9.76 22.95 17.45
N THR A 432 -10.34 22.55 18.60
CA THR A 432 -11.78 22.28 18.76
C THR A 432 -12.64 23.41 18.24
N ASP A 433 -12.31 24.65 18.62
CA ASP A 433 -13.13 25.83 18.32
C ASP A 433 -13.06 26.24 16.84
N SER A 434 -12.04 25.75 16.12
CA SER A 434 -11.83 26.04 14.70
C SER A 434 -12.38 24.96 13.77
N ILE A 435 -12.84 23.81 14.28
CA ILE A 435 -13.45 22.75 13.45
C ILE A 435 -14.90 23.14 13.14
N THR A 436 -15.18 23.56 11.91
CA THR A 436 -16.54 23.96 11.49
C THR A 436 -17.40 22.79 11.03
N HIS A 437 -16.75 21.73 10.53
CA HIS A 437 -17.41 20.50 10.13
C HIS A 437 -16.45 19.31 10.28
N GLU A 438 -17.00 18.16 10.64
CA GLU A 438 -16.27 16.92 10.88
C GLU A 438 -16.97 15.75 10.19
N ILE A 439 -16.22 15.01 9.38
CA ILE A 439 -16.61 13.69 8.89
C ILE A 439 -15.72 12.67 9.59
N VAL A 440 -16.26 11.51 9.96
CA VAL A 440 -15.52 10.43 10.63
C VAL A 440 -15.70 9.12 9.86
N ASN A 441 -14.60 8.43 9.59
CA ASN A 441 -14.62 7.03 9.16
C ASN A 441 -14.05 6.16 10.29
N THR A 442 -14.82 5.16 10.72
CA THR A 442 -14.40 4.15 11.70
C THR A 442 -14.16 2.80 10.99
N PRO A 443 -13.59 1.79 11.66
CA PRO A 443 -13.51 0.42 11.13
C PRO A 443 -14.84 -0.11 10.58
N LEU A 444 -15.99 0.25 11.19
CA LEU A 444 -17.31 -0.08 10.68
C LEU A 444 -17.58 0.59 9.33
N THR A 445 -17.28 1.89 9.22
CA THR A 445 -17.42 2.62 7.95
C THR A 445 -16.52 2.04 6.85
N TRP A 446 -15.30 1.63 7.20
CA TRP A 446 -14.37 1.00 6.27
C TRP A 446 -14.86 -0.36 5.77
N GLU A 447 -15.41 -1.18 6.66
CA GLU A 447 -16.03 -2.47 6.33
C GLU A 447 -17.25 -2.28 5.42
N GLU A 448 -18.18 -1.41 5.78
CA GLU A 448 -19.41 -1.18 5.04
C GLU A 448 -19.15 -0.52 3.68
N LYS A 449 -18.41 0.60 3.65
CA LYS A 449 -18.25 1.42 2.43
C LYS A 449 -17.35 0.74 1.39
N PHE A 450 -16.34 -0.01 1.81
CA PHE A 450 -15.34 -0.58 0.92
C PHE A 450 -15.25 -2.10 0.95
N ASN A 451 -16.17 -2.78 1.65
CA ASN A 451 -16.22 -4.23 1.79
C ASN A 451 -14.91 -4.80 2.36
N LEU A 452 -14.25 -4.07 3.26
CA LEU A 452 -12.97 -4.51 3.85
C LEU A 452 -13.24 -5.48 5.00
N ASP A 453 -12.75 -6.71 4.88
CA ASP A 453 -12.87 -7.71 5.94
C ASP A 453 -12.29 -7.16 7.26
N LYS A 454 -13.08 -7.25 8.34
CA LYS A 454 -12.75 -6.77 9.69
C LYS A 454 -12.51 -5.26 9.76
N GLY A 455 -12.92 -4.50 8.75
CA GLY A 455 -12.61 -3.07 8.62
C GLY A 455 -11.12 -2.78 8.44
N ALA A 456 -10.29 -3.76 8.05
CA ALA A 456 -8.84 -3.59 7.95
C ALA A 456 -8.47 -2.71 6.74
N ILE A 457 -7.88 -1.54 6.99
CA ILE A 457 -7.70 -0.50 5.96
C ILE A 457 -6.60 -0.83 4.94
N LEU A 458 -5.79 -1.86 5.17
CA LEU A 458 -4.72 -2.32 4.26
C LEU A 458 -4.86 -3.80 3.85
N GLY A 459 -5.95 -4.47 4.24
CA GLY A 459 -6.24 -5.86 3.89
C GLY A 459 -5.43 -6.86 4.72
N LEU A 460 -5.05 -8.00 4.11
CA LEU A 460 -4.20 -9.00 4.75
C LEU A 460 -2.82 -8.41 5.12
N THR A 461 -2.29 -8.78 6.29
CA THR A 461 -0.97 -8.31 6.77
C THR A 461 0.16 -8.65 5.79
N HIS A 462 1.29 -7.97 5.99
CA HIS A 462 2.52 -8.12 5.20
C HIS A 462 3.64 -8.83 5.97
N GLY A 463 3.25 -9.66 6.95
CA GLY A 463 4.16 -10.57 7.65
C GLY A 463 4.75 -11.63 6.70
N ILE A 464 5.82 -12.31 7.15
CA ILE A 464 6.61 -13.21 6.30
C ILE A 464 5.77 -14.33 5.64
N PHE A 465 4.70 -14.79 6.29
CA PHE A 465 3.77 -15.81 5.80
C PHE A 465 2.61 -15.27 4.96
N ASN A 466 2.57 -13.96 4.67
CA ASN A 466 1.56 -13.32 3.84
C ASN A 466 2.17 -12.47 2.69
N VAL A 467 3.44 -12.72 2.36
CA VAL A 467 4.15 -12.09 1.23
C VAL A 467 4.66 -13.14 0.24
N LEU A 468 5.08 -12.69 -0.95
CA LEU A 468 5.64 -13.54 -2.01
C LEU A 468 4.72 -14.75 -2.31
N ALA A 469 5.28 -15.97 -2.39
CA ALA A 469 4.54 -17.19 -2.72
C ALA A 469 3.47 -17.57 -1.67
N PHE A 470 3.52 -17.00 -0.45
CA PHE A 470 2.53 -17.24 0.59
C PHE A 470 1.35 -16.26 0.54
N ARG A 471 1.50 -15.15 -0.19
CA ARG A 471 0.42 -14.20 -0.46
C ARG A 471 -0.60 -14.83 -1.42
N PRO A 472 -1.90 -14.53 -1.28
CA PRO A 472 -2.89 -15.02 -2.23
C PRO A 472 -2.56 -14.63 -3.68
N ARG A 473 -2.73 -15.60 -4.57
CA ARG A 473 -2.41 -15.48 -6.00
C ARG A 473 -3.42 -14.59 -6.71
N THR A 474 -3.03 -14.12 -7.89
CA THR A 474 -3.88 -13.36 -8.82
C THR A 474 -4.89 -14.23 -9.56
N ARG A 475 -4.69 -15.56 -9.67
CA ARG A 475 -5.75 -16.50 -10.10
C ARG A 475 -6.61 -16.90 -8.91
N ALA A 476 -7.92 -16.98 -9.11
CA ALA A 476 -8.82 -17.54 -8.11
C ALA A 476 -8.51 -19.03 -7.89
N GLU A 477 -8.50 -19.45 -6.63
CA GLU A 477 -8.34 -20.84 -6.23
C GLU A 477 -9.58 -21.62 -6.67
N GLY A 478 -9.43 -22.69 -7.45
CA GLY A 478 -10.54 -23.58 -7.80
C GLY A 478 -11.63 -22.98 -8.72
N LEU A 479 -11.38 -21.84 -9.37
CA LEU A 479 -12.30 -21.24 -10.34
C LEU A 479 -11.53 -20.68 -11.55
N GLU A 480 -11.63 -21.36 -12.69
CA GLU A 480 -11.03 -20.92 -13.95
C GLU A 480 -11.69 -19.62 -14.45
N ASN A 481 -10.93 -18.82 -15.21
CA ASN A 481 -11.37 -17.50 -15.73
C ASN A 481 -11.70 -16.44 -14.66
N ALA A 482 -11.51 -16.74 -13.38
CA ALA A 482 -11.61 -15.78 -12.29
C ALA A 482 -10.22 -15.35 -11.82
N TYR A 483 -10.04 -14.04 -11.72
CA TYR A 483 -8.79 -13.42 -11.29
C TYR A 483 -9.05 -12.38 -10.20
N PHE A 484 -7.99 -12.00 -9.51
CA PHE A 484 -7.97 -10.97 -8.50
C PHE A 484 -6.91 -9.91 -8.81
N VAL A 485 -7.22 -8.70 -8.41
CA VAL A 485 -6.32 -7.55 -8.41
C VAL A 485 -6.63 -6.70 -7.18
N GLY A 486 -5.68 -5.90 -6.71
CA GLY A 486 -5.89 -5.03 -5.55
C GLY A 486 -5.02 -5.37 -4.37
N ALA A 487 -5.31 -4.76 -3.22
CA ALA A 487 -4.43 -4.77 -2.06
C ALA A 487 -4.29 -6.14 -1.39
N SER A 488 -5.30 -7.00 -1.52
CA SER A 488 -5.39 -8.28 -0.77
C SER A 488 -4.78 -9.46 -1.54
N THR A 489 -4.23 -9.24 -2.73
CA THR A 489 -3.50 -10.23 -3.52
C THR A 489 -2.06 -9.81 -3.78
N HIS A 490 -1.28 -10.69 -4.41
CA HIS A 490 0.06 -10.37 -4.89
C HIS A 490 0.05 -9.15 -5.83
N PRO A 491 0.98 -8.18 -5.70
CA PRO A 491 2.12 -8.12 -4.77
C PRO A 491 1.79 -7.57 -3.38
N GLY A 492 0.74 -6.77 -3.21
CA GLY A 492 0.39 -6.23 -1.89
C GLY A 492 -0.40 -4.94 -1.88
N THR A 493 -0.36 -4.27 -0.73
CA THR A 493 -1.06 -3.02 -0.44
C THR A 493 -0.23 -1.79 -0.82
N GLY A 494 -0.90 -0.64 -0.95
CA GLY A 494 -0.33 0.60 -1.46
C GLY A 494 -0.66 0.82 -2.93
N VAL A 495 -1.03 2.04 -3.30
CA VAL A 495 -1.44 2.39 -4.68
C VAL A 495 -0.41 1.98 -5.74
N PRO A 496 0.89 2.33 -5.63
CA PRO A 496 1.88 1.91 -6.65
C PRO A 496 1.99 0.38 -6.76
N ILE A 497 1.89 -0.32 -5.64
CA ILE A 497 1.99 -1.78 -5.57
C ILE A 497 0.77 -2.44 -6.22
N VAL A 498 -0.42 -1.89 -5.98
CA VAL A 498 -1.66 -2.34 -6.62
C VAL A 498 -1.65 -2.08 -8.14
N MET A 499 -1.04 -0.99 -8.60
CA MET A 499 -0.85 -0.72 -10.03
C MET A 499 0.14 -1.70 -10.68
N ALA A 500 1.23 -2.05 -9.98
CA ALA A 500 2.11 -3.12 -10.41
C ALA A 500 1.39 -4.48 -10.45
N GLY A 501 0.55 -4.76 -9.44
CA GLY A 501 -0.32 -5.94 -9.42
C GLY A 501 -1.29 -6.00 -10.59
N ALA A 502 -1.86 -4.85 -11.00
CA ALA A 502 -2.71 -4.78 -12.18
C ALA A 502 -1.96 -5.17 -13.47
N LYS A 503 -0.69 -4.78 -13.60
CA LYS A 503 0.16 -5.24 -14.72
C LYS A 503 0.37 -6.75 -14.68
N ILE A 504 0.74 -7.31 -13.52
CA ILE A 504 0.95 -8.75 -13.33
C ILE A 504 -0.31 -9.54 -13.69
N THR A 505 -1.48 -9.10 -13.20
CA THR A 505 -2.76 -9.75 -13.50
C THR A 505 -3.11 -9.64 -15.00
N ALA A 506 -2.87 -8.48 -15.63
CA ALA A 506 -3.10 -8.30 -17.06
C ALA A 506 -2.25 -9.28 -17.89
N GLU A 507 -0.95 -9.34 -17.63
CA GLU A 507 -0.01 -10.21 -18.33
C GLU A 507 -0.35 -11.68 -18.11
N GLN A 508 -0.79 -12.07 -16.91
CA GLN A 508 -1.25 -13.43 -16.64
C GLN A 508 -2.53 -13.79 -17.42
N ILE A 509 -3.50 -12.87 -17.53
CA ILE A 509 -4.73 -13.10 -18.31
C ILE A 509 -4.40 -13.28 -19.80
N LEU A 510 -3.46 -12.50 -20.32
CA LEU A 510 -3.01 -12.58 -21.71
C LEU A 510 -2.26 -13.90 -21.97
N ASP A 511 -1.34 -14.28 -21.08
CA ASP A 511 -0.59 -15.54 -21.16
C ASP A 511 -1.52 -16.77 -21.13
N ASP A 512 -2.49 -16.80 -20.19
CA ASP A 512 -3.50 -17.86 -20.08
C ASP A 512 -4.36 -18.04 -21.35
N ARG A 513 -4.35 -17.04 -22.23
CA ARG A 513 -5.12 -17.02 -23.48
C ARG A 513 -4.23 -17.06 -24.73
N GLY A 514 -2.92 -17.15 -24.56
CA GLY A 514 -1.97 -17.12 -25.68
C GLY A 514 -1.99 -15.80 -26.46
N LEU A 515 -2.30 -14.69 -25.80
CA LEU A 515 -2.36 -13.35 -26.40
C LEU A 515 -1.04 -12.59 -26.20
N GLU A 516 -0.69 -11.73 -27.16
CA GLU A 516 0.50 -10.87 -27.04
C GLU A 516 0.30 -9.78 -25.97
N VAL A 517 1.38 -9.42 -25.29
CA VAL A 517 1.42 -8.29 -24.35
C VAL A 517 1.76 -6.99 -25.09
N PRO A 518 0.81 -6.05 -25.28
CA PRO A 518 1.01 -4.89 -26.14
C PRO A 518 2.14 -3.96 -25.69
N TRP A 519 2.41 -3.89 -24.38
CA TRP A 519 3.44 -3.05 -23.76
C TRP A 519 4.77 -3.76 -23.52
N ALA A 520 4.92 -5.02 -23.96
CA ALA A 520 6.20 -5.73 -23.84
C ALA A 520 7.26 -5.21 -24.82
N ARG A 521 6.84 -4.64 -25.95
CA ARG A 521 7.71 -3.94 -26.89
C ARG A 521 7.86 -2.52 -26.35
N GLY A 522 9.03 -2.22 -25.77
CA GLY A 522 9.29 -0.94 -25.13
C GLY A 522 8.91 0.25 -26.01
N PHE A 523 8.45 1.31 -25.36
CA PHE A 523 8.21 2.60 -25.99
C PHE A 523 9.59 3.21 -26.35
N ASP A 524 10.01 3.11 -27.62
CA ASP A 524 11.27 3.68 -28.12
C ASP A 524 11.25 5.22 -28.24
N GLY A 525 10.13 5.87 -27.88
CA GLY A 525 9.97 7.32 -27.91
C GLY A 525 9.99 7.91 -26.51
N ILE A 526 10.68 9.03 -26.30
CA ILE A 526 10.54 9.86 -25.08
C ILE A 526 11.12 9.22 -23.81
N LEU A 527 12.43 9.01 -23.82
CA LEU A 527 13.38 9.46 -22.78
C LEU A 527 14.77 9.19 -23.35
N LYS A 528 15.22 10.01 -24.31
CA LYS A 528 16.66 10.15 -24.51
C LYS A 528 17.16 10.97 -23.32
N PRO A 529 17.97 10.40 -22.39
CA PRO A 529 18.70 11.26 -21.46
C PRO A 529 19.46 12.27 -22.32
N GLN A 530 19.32 13.55 -22.01
CA GLN A 530 20.16 14.57 -22.63
C GLN A 530 21.60 14.07 -22.55
N SER A 531 22.23 13.88 -23.71
CA SER A 531 23.59 13.41 -23.81
C SER A 531 24.47 14.38 -23.05
N LEU A 532 24.97 13.96 -21.88
CA LEU A 532 26.12 14.61 -21.27
C LEU A 532 27.25 14.53 -22.29
N SER A 533 27.74 15.71 -22.68
CA SER A 533 28.91 15.88 -23.55
C SER A 533 30.06 14.98 -23.05
N PRO A 534 30.87 14.36 -23.94
CA PRO A 534 32.02 13.57 -23.52
C PRO A 534 33.12 14.51 -23.00
N GLY A 535 33.02 14.87 -21.72
CA GLY A 535 33.98 15.69 -20.99
C GLY A 535 34.90 14.82 -20.14
N ASN A 536 36.13 14.65 -20.62
CA ASN A 536 37.34 14.19 -19.91
C ASN A 536 37.30 12.90 -19.08
N LYS A 537 37.91 11.86 -19.67
CA LYS A 537 38.48 10.68 -19.01
C LYS A 537 39.52 11.10 -17.95
N LYS A 538 39.20 10.91 -16.66
CA LYS A 538 40.09 10.48 -15.56
C LYS A 538 39.33 10.61 -14.23
N LEU A 539 38.44 9.67 -13.96
CA LEU A 539 38.09 9.30 -12.59
C LEU A 539 38.25 7.79 -12.50
N ASP A 540 38.95 7.38 -11.46
CA ASP A 540 39.59 6.07 -11.32
C ASP A 540 38.59 4.91 -11.37
N ASN A 541 38.94 3.89 -12.15
CA ASN A 541 38.24 2.62 -12.18
C ASN A 541 38.45 1.87 -10.85
N VAL A 542 37.53 2.02 -9.89
CA VAL A 542 37.50 1.19 -8.68
C VAL A 542 36.85 -0.15 -9.04
N ARG A 543 37.66 -1.22 -9.12
CA ARG A 543 37.16 -2.59 -9.21
C ARG A 543 36.60 -3.02 -7.85
N TYR A 544 35.32 -3.36 -7.77
CA TYR A 544 34.74 -4.04 -6.60
C TYR A 544 35.00 -5.55 -6.71
N GLY A 545 35.96 -6.04 -5.91
CA GLY A 545 36.13 -7.46 -5.67
C GLY A 545 35.50 -7.85 -4.33
N PHE A 546 34.35 -8.52 -4.36
CA PHE A 546 33.86 -9.31 -3.23
C PHE A 546 34.02 -10.79 -3.61
N HIS A 547 34.92 -11.51 -2.93
CA HIS A 547 35.05 -12.96 -3.00
C HIS A 547 34.60 -13.54 -1.65
N PHE A 548 33.50 -14.29 -1.65
CA PHE A 548 33.25 -15.33 -0.65
C PHE A 548 33.56 -16.67 -1.31
N GLY A 549 34.22 -17.58 -0.59
CA GLY A 549 34.51 -18.92 -1.08
C GLY A 549 33.22 -19.68 -1.38
N SER A 550 33.19 -20.43 -2.48
CA SER A 550 32.03 -21.20 -2.94
C SER A 550 31.49 -22.20 -1.89
N GLU A 551 32.31 -22.61 -0.93
CA GLU A 551 31.96 -23.59 0.10
C GLU A 551 31.10 -22.99 1.23
N GLU A 552 31.38 -21.75 1.67
CA GLU A 552 30.58 -21.08 2.70
C GLU A 552 29.17 -20.74 2.20
N VAL A 553 29.06 -20.41 0.90
CA VAL A 553 27.78 -20.15 0.23
C VAL A 553 26.92 -21.41 0.15
N VAL A 554 27.51 -22.58 -0.12
CA VAL A 554 26.77 -23.85 -0.18
C VAL A 554 26.25 -24.26 1.19
N VAL A 555 27.06 -24.12 2.25
CA VAL A 555 26.64 -24.49 3.62
C VAL A 555 25.50 -23.60 4.12
N LEU A 556 25.56 -22.29 3.87
CA LEU A 556 24.48 -21.35 4.23
C LEU A 556 23.22 -21.57 3.39
N SER A 557 23.36 -21.90 2.10
CA SER A 557 22.23 -22.19 1.21
C SER A 557 21.50 -23.47 1.63
N VAL A 558 22.25 -24.52 1.97
CA VAL A 558 21.68 -25.79 2.47
C VAL A 558 21.04 -25.59 3.84
N GLY A 559 21.66 -24.82 4.74
CA GLY A 559 21.09 -24.49 6.04
C GLY A 559 19.77 -23.71 5.94
N LEU A 560 19.68 -22.73 5.04
CA LEU A 560 18.46 -21.95 4.81
C LEU A 560 17.36 -22.79 4.15
N VAL A 561 17.71 -23.65 3.19
CA VAL A 561 16.76 -24.58 2.56
C VAL A 561 16.25 -25.60 3.58
N LEU A 562 17.12 -26.14 4.43
CA LEU A 562 16.72 -27.05 5.51
C LEU A 562 15.88 -26.35 6.59
N ALA A 563 16.18 -25.09 6.93
CA ALA A 563 15.36 -24.30 7.84
C ALA A 563 13.98 -23.99 7.23
N LEU A 564 13.93 -23.61 5.95
CA LEU A 564 12.68 -23.40 5.23
C LEU A 564 11.88 -24.69 5.15
N ILE A 565 12.49 -25.83 4.81
CA ILE A 565 11.83 -27.14 4.83
C ILE A 565 11.33 -27.48 6.25
N TYR A 566 12.16 -27.29 7.27
CA TYR A 566 11.79 -27.54 8.66
C TYR A 566 10.58 -26.70 9.07
N PHE A 567 10.58 -25.38 8.83
CA PHE A 567 9.45 -24.51 9.16
C PHE A 567 8.22 -24.70 8.27
N ILE A 568 8.38 -25.14 7.01
CA ILE A 568 7.27 -25.44 6.08
C ILE A 568 6.56 -26.74 6.47
N PHE A 569 7.29 -27.77 6.91
CA PHE A 569 6.72 -29.09 7.19
C PHE A 569 6.42 -29.36 8.67
N TRP A 570 6.95 -28.57 9.61
CA TRP A 570 6.67 -28.72 11.05
C TRP A 570 5.17 -28.62 11.42
N PRO A 571 4.35 -27.73 10.82
CA PRO A 571 2.92 -27.67 11.15
C PRO A 571 2.10 -28.88 10.66
N THR A 572 2.64 -29.67 9.72
CA THR A 572 1.96 -30.85 9.16
C THR A 572 2.22 -32.15 9.93
N VAL A 573 3.17 -32.18 10.87
CA VAL A 573 3.57 -33.43 11.57
C VAL A 573 2.88 -33.59 12.95
N GLN A 574 2.18 -32.56 13.45
CA GLN A 574 1.54 -32.65 14.78
C GLN A 574 0.33 -33.59 14.95
N PRO A 575 -0.39 -34.12 13.93
CA PRO A 575 -1.44 -35.09 14.21
C PRO A 575 -0.94 -36.52 14.51
N TRP A 576 0.37 -36.80 14.46
CA TRP A 576 0.89 -38.17 14.55
C TRP A 576 1.85 -38.43 15.73
N VAL A 577 2.03 -37.46 16.63
CA VAL A 577 2.72 -37.66 17.92
C VAL A 577 2.00 -36.88 19.01
N CYS A 578 0.86 -37.41 19.44
CA CYS A 578 0.34 -37.42 20.82
C CYS A 578 -0.95 -38.24 20.85
#